data_AF-A0A2X4TZP8-F1
#
_entry.id   AF-A0A2X4TZP8-F1
#
_cell.length_a   1.000
_cell.length_b   1.000
_cell.length_c   1.000
_cell.angle_alpha   90.00
_cell.angle_beta   90.00
_cell.angle_gamma   90.00
#
_symmetry.space_group_name_H-M   'P 1'
#
loop_
_entity.id
_entity.type
_entity.pdbx_description
1 polymer ?
#
loop_
_entity_poly.entity_id
_entity_poly.type
_entity_poly.pdbx_seq_one_letter_code
_entity_poly.pdbx_strand_id
1 'polypeptide(L)' 'MPLIRDIHQRFWRLPQLPWLELRTTSESRQAYKRHSHPQLSLGAIIAGETRCISNGQEYLLRPAS' A
#
# COMPACT_ATOMS: atom_id res chain seq x y z
N MET A 1 3.54 3.87 20.92
CA MET A 1 3.83 3.62 19.49
C MET A 1 3.13 2.32 19.13
N PRO A 2 2.11 2.31 18.25
CA PRO A 2 1.49 1.05 17.87
C PRO A 2 2.51 0.22 17.08
N LEU A 3 2.59 -1.07 17.42
CA LEU A 3 3.45 -2.02 16.73
C LEU A 3 2.91 -2.18 15.30
N ILE A 4 3.81 -2.44 14.34
CA ILE A 4 3.47 -2.72 12.92
C ILE A 4 2.47 -3.91 12.81
N ARG A 5 2.31 -4.69 13.90
CA ARG A 5 1.36 -5.79 14.05
C ARG A 5 -0.11 -5.38 14.07
N ASP A 6 -0.45 -4.11 14.30
CA ASP A 6 -1.85 -3.66 14.36
C ASP A 6 -2.41 -3.13 13.02
N ILE A 7 -1.66 -3.31 11.92
CA ILE A 7 -2.14 -2.97 10.59
C ILE A 7 -2.98 -4.13 10.05
N HIS A 8 -4.25 -3.87 9.75
CA HIS A 8 -5.13 -4.84 9.08
C HIS A 8 -4.70 -5.00 7.61
N GLN A 9 -3.78 -5.94 7.36
CA GLN A 9 -3.22 -6.20 6.03
C GLN A 9 -3.43 -7.67 5.64
N ARG A 10 -3.72 -7.91 4.36
CA ARG A 10 -3.83 -9.25 3.78
C ARG A 10 -2.97 -9.36 2.54
N PHE A 11 -2.44 -10.55 2.32
CA PHE A 11 -1.66 -10.91 1.15
C PHE A 11 -2.23 -12.16 0.51
N TRP A 12 -2.36 -12.16 -0.82
CA TRP A 12 -2.71 -13.33 -1.59
C TRP A 12 -1.65 -13.58 -2.64
N ARG A 13 -1.19 -14.82 -2.70
CA ARG A 13 -0.32 -15.33 -3.74
C ARG A 13 -1.09 -16.43 -4.46
N LEU A 14 -1.13 -16.34 -5.78
CA LEU A 14 -1.86 -17.30 -6.60
C LEU A 14 -0.87 -18.32 -7.14
N PRO A 15 -0.99 -19.63 -6.81
CA PRO A 15 -0.04 -20.64 -7.28
C PRO A 15 0.10 -20.67 -8.82
N GLN A 16 -0.99 -20.41 -9.53
CA GLN A 16 -1.04 -20.33 -10.99
C GLN A 16 -0.38 -19.06 -11.57
N LEU A 17 -0.12 -18.04 -10.75
CA LEU A 17 0.50 -16.77 -11.14
C LEU A 17 1.60 -16.41 -10.12
N PRO A 18 2.74 -17.13 -10.11
CA PRO A 18 3.77 -16.99 -9.07
C PRO A 18 4.46 -15.61 -9.07
N TRP A 19 4.31 -14.87 -10.17
CA TRP A 19 4.81 -13.51 -10.34
C TRP A 19 3.83 -12.43 -9.85
N LEU A 20 2.64 -12.79 -9.37
CA LEU A 20 1.61 -11.87 -8.89
C LEU A 20 1.36 -12.03 -7.39
N GLU A 21 1.43 -10.91 -6.67
CA GLU A 21 0.98 -10.80 -5.29
C GLU A 21 -0.08 -9.70 -5.20
N LEU A 22 -1.19 -10.01 -4.53
CA LEU A 22 -2.21 -9.02 -4.18
C LEU A 22 -2.06 -8.66 -2.72
N ARG A 23 -2.11 -7.36 -2.41
CA ARG A 23 -2.04 -6.85 -1.05
C ARG A 23 -3.17 -5.85 -0.80
N THR A 24 -3.85 -5.99 0.33
CA THR A 24 -4.82 -4.99 0.80
C THR A 24 -4.45 -4.55 2.20
N THR A 25 -4.58 -3.25 2.47
CA THR A 25 -4.44 -2.65 3.80
C THR A 25 -5.71 -1.88 4.11
N SER A 26 -6.32 -2.11 5.27
CA SER A 26 -7.51 -1.40 5.74
C SER A 26 -7.27 -0.76 7.10
N GLU A 27 -8.03 0.30 7.39
CA GLU A 27 -8.07 0.96 8.71
C GLU A 27 -6.70 1.40 9.28
N SER A 28 -5.68 1.50 8.41
CA SER A 28 -4.35 1.92 8.81
C SER A 28 -4.30 3.44 8.99
N ARG A 29 -3.76 3.87 10.13
CA ARG A 29 -3.36 5.26 10.38
C ARG A 29 -1.84 5.43 10.35
N GLN A 30 -1.10 4.38 9.99
CA GLN A 30 0.35 4.36 10.03
C GLN A 30 0.94 4.64 8.64
N ALA A 31 1.84 5.61 8.57
CA ALA A 31 2.60 5.89 7.36
C ALA A 31 3.64 4.80 7.09
N TYR A 32 3.81 4.43 5.83
CA TYR A 32 4.89 3.53 5.41
C TYR A 32 6.22 4.29 5.39
N LYS A 33 7.30 3.62 5.82
CA LYS A 33 8.66 4.14 5.63
C LYS A 33 8.97 4.23 4.14
N ARG A 34 9.75 5.24 3.71
CA ARG A 34 10.21 5.34 2.33
C ARG A 34 11.12 4.15 1.99
N HIS A 35 10.86 3.54 0.84
CA HIS A 35 11.64 2.40 0.31
C HIS A 35 11.38 2.29 -1.19
N SER A 36 12.17 1.47 -1.87
CA SER A 36 12.00 1.13 -3.28
C SER A 36 11.97 -0.39 -3.46
N HIS A 37 11.33 -0.84 -4.53
CA HIS A 37 11.29 -2.25 -4.93
C HIS A 37 11.75 -2.37 -6.38
N PRO A 38 12.43 -3.47 -6.76
CA PRO A 38 12.70 -3.77 -8.16
C PRO A 38 11.42 -4.20 -8.91
N GLN A 39 10.37 -4.61 -8.20
CA GLN A 39 9.08 -4.97 -8.81
C GLN A 39 8.20 -3.74 -9.09
N LEU A 40 7.39 -3.83 -10.14
CA LEU A 40 6.29 -2.89 -10.38
C LEU A 40 5.13 -3.17 -9.41
N SER A 41 4.56 -2.11 -8.85
CA SER A 41 3.35 -2.18 -8.03
C SER A 41 2.30 -1.20 -8.55
N LEU A 42 1.05 -1.66 -8.62
CA LEU A 42 -0.12 -0.82 -8.90
C LEU A 42 -1.04 -0.88 -7.69
N GLY A 43 -1.59 0.27 -7.29
CA GLY A 43 -2.45 0.36 -6.12
C GLY A 43 -3.50 1.44 -6.30
N ALA A 44 -4.61 1.28 -5.60
CA ALA A 44 -5.69 2.25 -5.55
C ALA A 44 -6.13 2.46 -4.10
N ILE A 45 -6.49 3.71 -3.77
CA ILE A 45 -7.17 4.03 -2.51
C ILE A 45 -8.66 3.83 -2.73
N ILE A 46 -9.24 2.85 -2.04
CA ILE A 46 -10.67 2.51 -2.17
C ILE A 46 -11.54 3.23 -1.13
N ALA A 47 -10.96 3.70 -0.02
CA ALA A 47 -11.64 4.46 1.02
C ALA A 47 -10.63 5.33 1.81
N GLY A 48 -11.10 6.47 2.33
CA GLY A 48 -10.27 7.41 3.08
C GLY A 48 -9.31 8.20 2.19
N GLU A 49 -8.24 8.73 2.80
CA GLU A 49 -7.19 9.46 2.09
C GLU A 49 -5.81 9.19 2.71
N THR A 50 -4.77 9.40 1.92
CA THR A 50 -3.39 9.30 2.41
C THR A 50 -2.49 10.25 1.64
N ARG A 51 -1.41 10.71 2.29
CA ARG A 51 -0.35 11.45 1.63
C ARG A 51 0.79 10.50 1.26
N CYS A 52 1.16 10.51 0.00
CA CYS A 52 2.23 9.70 -0.56
C CYS A 52 3.32 10.61 -1.11
N ILE A 53 4.59 10.25 -0.87
CA ILE A 53 5.72 10.89 -1.53
C ILE A 53 6.34 9.87 -2.47
N SER A 54 6.34 10.18 -3.77
CA SER A 54 6.92 9.34 -4.82
C SER A 54 7.82 10.17 -5.71
N ASN A 55 9.04 9.71 -5.94
CA ASN A 55 10.07 10.42 -6.73
C ASN A 55 10.25 11.90 -6.33
N GLY A 56 10.17 12.20 -5.03
CA GLY A 56 10.32 13.55 -4.49
C GLY A 56 9.07 14.44 -4.59
N GLN A 57 7.99 13.96 -5.21
CA GLN A 57 6.72 14.67 -5.32
C GLN A 57 5.70 14.15 -4.31
N GLU A 58 4.98 15.06 -3.65
CA GLU A 58 3.87 14.72 -2.74
C GLU A 58 2.55 14.62 -3.51
N TYR A 59 1.75 13.62 -3.17
CA TYR A 59 0.44 13.33 -3.72
C TYR A 59 -0.57 13.13 -2.58
N LEU A 60 -1.73 13.76 -2.68
CA LEU A 60 -2.89 13.42 -1.86
C LEU A 60 -3.73 12.39 -2.63
N LEU A 61 -3.71 11.14 -2.16
CA LEU A 61 -4.41 10.03 -2.79
C LEU A 61 -5.73 9.75 -2.06
N ARG A 62 -6.80 9.62 -2.82
CA ARG A 62 -8.16 9.32 -2.33
C ARG A 62 -8.94 8.58 -3.43
N PRO A 63 -10.12 8.02 -3.16
CA PRO A 63 -10.91 7.38 -4.21
C PRO A 63 -11.11 8.32 -5.40
N ALA A 64 -10.82 7.82 -6.61
CA ALA A 64 -10.92 8.53 -7.89
C ALA A 64 -9.99 9.75 -8.09
N SER A 65 -8.88 9.85 -7.35
CA SER A 65 -7.81 10.84 -7.60
C SER A 65 -6.80 10.40 -8.66
#